data_AF-A0A0F3GY45-F1
#
_entry.id   AF-A0A0F3GY45-F1
#
_cell.length_a   1.000
_cell.length_b   1.000
_cell.length_c   1.000
_cell.angle_alpha   90.00
_cell.angle_beta   90.00
_cell.angle_gamma   90.00
#
_symmetry.space_group_name_H-M   'P 1'
#
loop_
_entity.id
_entity.type
_entity.pdbx_description
1 polymer ?
#
loop_
_entity_poly.entity_id
_entity_poly.type
_entity_poly.pdbx_seq_one_letter_code
_entity_poly.pdbx_strand_id
1 'polypeptide(L)' 'MPRLTIEELNTIKETYKDPLKGHTKHTITLCGGSGCRAKGSLKVKEAIETQAKTKGDDLVSIHLTGCNGFCAQGPV' A
#
# COMPACT_ATOMS: atom_id res chain seq x y z
N MET A 1 -3.09 -17.90 14.40
CA MET A 1 -3.18 -17.65 12.94
C MET A 1 -4.29 -18.53 12.40
N PRO A 2 -5.30 -17.98 11.69
CA PRO A 2 -6.34 -18.80 11.09
C PRO A 2 -5.72 -19.78 10.09
N ARG A 3 -6.20 -21.03 10.12
CA ARG A 3 -5.70 -22.10 9.25
C ARG A 3 -6.50 -22.03 7.96
N LEU A 4 -5.89 -21.46 6.92
CA LEU A 4 -6.50 -21.34 5.59
C LEU A 4 -6.70 -22.74 4.98
N THR A 5 -7.88 -22.99 4.42
CA THR A 5 -8.19 -24.18 3.64
C THR A 5 -7.83 -23.98 2.16
N ILE A 6 -7.77 -25.08 1.41
CA ILE A 6 -7.50 -25.05 -0.03
C ILE A 6 -8.62 -24.30 -0.79
N GLU A 7 -9.86 -24.43 -0.33
CA GLU A 7 -11.03 -23.77 -0.92
C GLU A 7 -10.97 -22.25 -0.74
N GLU A 8 -10.54 -21.79 0.44
CA GLU A 8 -10.31 -20.37 0.71
C GLU A 8 -9.19 -19.80 -0.18
N LEU A 9 -8.11 -20.55 -0.38
CA LEU A 9 -7.02 -20.15 -1.28
C LEU A 9 -7.48 -20.02 -2.73
N ASN A 10 -8.30 -20.96 -3.21
CA ASN A 10 -8.88 -20.89 -4.56
C ASN A 10 -9.81 -19.68 -4.71
N THR A 11 -10.59 -19.36 -3.68
CA THR A 11 -11.46 -18.18 -3.67
C THR A 11 -10.64 -16.88 -3.76
N ILE A 12 -9.57 -16.76 -2.97
CA ILE A 12 -8.64 -15.62 -3.04
C ILE A 12 -8.04 -15.52 -4.44
N LYS A 13 -7.56 -16.63 -5.01
CA LYS A 13 -6.98 -16.66 -6.36
C LYS A 13 -7.96 -16.14 -7.41
N GLU A 14 -9.22 -16.58 -7.39
CA GLU A 14 -10.22 -16.11 -8.34
C GLU A 14 -10.58 -14.63 -8.11
N THR A 15 -10.58 -14.16 -6.86
CA THR A 15 -10.84 -12.75 -6.52
C THR A 15 -9.78 -11.81 -7.10
N TYR A 16 -8.51 -12.23 -7.11
CA TYR A 16 -7.37 -11.43 -7.60
C TYR A 16 -6.92 -11.77 -9.02
N LYS A 17 -7.70 -12.57 -9.76
CA LYS A 17 -7.34 -13.07 -11.10
C LYS A 17 -7.39 -12.00 -12.19
N ASP A 18 -8.27 -11.02 -12.00
CA ASP A 18 -8.34 -9.83 -12.84
C ASP A 18 -7.66 -8.67 -12.10
N PRO A 19 -6.47 -8.25 -12.53
CA PRO A 19 -5.75 -7.18 -11.87
C PRO A 19 -6.58 -5.88 -11.90
N LEU A 20 -7.32 -5.59 -12.97
CA LEU A 20 -8.03 -4.33 -13.12
C LEU A 20 -9.33 -4.25 -12.31
N LYS A 21 -9.94 -5.40 -11.97
CA LYS A 21 -11.21 -5.45 -11.21
C LYS A 21 -11.12 -4.86 -9.80
N GLY A 22 -9.91 -4.79 -9.22
CA GLY A 22 -9.65 -4.21 -7.91
C GLY A 22 -8.88 -2.87 -7.94
N HIS A 23 -8.42 -2.43 -9.12
CA HIS A 23 -7.59 -1.23 -9.30
C HIS A 23 -8.42 -0.01 -9.75
N THR A 24 -9.64 0.15 -9.23
CA THR A 24 -10.32 1.46 -9.31
C THR A 24 -9.58 2.53 -8.51
N LYS A 25 -8.64 2.11 -7.65
CA LYS A 25 -7.85 2.96 -6.78
C LYS A 25 -6.42 3.17 -7.28
N HIS A 26 -5.97 4.42 -7.35
CA HIS A 26 -4.58 4.80 -7.49
C HIS A 26 -3.80 4.33 -6.26
N THR A 27 -3.09 3.21 -6.43
CA THR A 27 -2.27 2.62 -5.37
C THR A 27 -0.87 3.23 -5.35
N ILE A 28 -0.53 3.87 -4.23
CA ILE A 28 0.82 4.36 -3.93
C ILE A 28 1.46 3.38 -2.95
N THR A 29 2.61 2.83 -3.31
CA THR A 29 3.44 2.04 -2.41
C THR A 29 4.52 2.92 -1.79
N LEU A 30 4.66 2.86 -0.46
CA LEU A 30 5.61 3.70 0.27
C LEU A 30 6.44 2.86 1.23
N CYS A 31 7.76 3.02 1.20
CA CYS A 31 8.69 2.32 2.07
C CYS A 31 8.40 2.58 3.56
N GLY A 32 8.01 1.51 4.26
CA GLY A 32 7.81 1.46 5.71
C GLY A 32 9.03 0.94 6.48
N GLY A 33 10.15 0.67 5.79
CA GLY A 33 11.40 0.26 6.43
C GLY A 33 11.90 1.29 7.45
N SER A 34 12.66 0.85 8.45
CA SER A 34 13.16 1.70 9.55
C SER A 34 13.91 2.95 9.04
N GLY A 35 14.75 2.81 8.02
CA GLY A 35 15.45 3.93 7.39
C GLY A 35 14.51 4.98 6.76
N CYS A 36 13.46 4.53 6.08
CA CYS A 36 12.45 5.43 5.49
C CYS A 36 11.59 6.09 6.57
N ARG A 37 11.21 5.35 7.62
CA ARG A 37 10.45 5.88 8.76
C ARG A 37 11.25 6.94 9.53
N ALA A 38 12.53 6.70 9.78
CA ALA A 38 13.42 7.66 10.43
C ALA A 38 13.55 8.98 9.64
N LYS A 39 13.44 8.91 8.31
CA LYS A 39 13.42 10.06 7.41
C LYS A 39 12.01 10.63 7.16
N GLY A 40 10.99 10.15 7.87
CA GLY A 40 9.65 10.74 7.85
C GLY A 40 8.67 10.16 6.84
N SER A 41 8.83 8.91 6.37
CA SER A 41 7.86 8.29 5.44
C SER A 41 6.42 8.30 5.98
N LEU A 42 6.21 8.21 7.30
CA LEU A 42 4.87 8.30 7.88
C LEU A 42 4.23 9.69 7.69
N LYS A 43 5.02 10.76 7.77
CA LYS A 43 4.52 12.12 7.50
C LYS A 43 4.13 12.30 6.03
N VAL A 44 4.88 11.67 5.11
CA VAL A 44 4.55 11.65 3.68
C VAL A 44 3.22 10.94 3.45
N LYS A 45 3.01 9.77 4.08
CA LYS A 45 1.72 9.05 4.03
C LYS A 45 0.57 9.93 4.50
N GLU A 46 0.69 10.54 5.68
CA GLU A 46 -0.35 11.40 6.26
C GLU A 46 -0.67 12.61 5.38
N ALA A 47 0.34 13.25 4.79
CA ALA A 47 0.16 14.39 3.89
C ALA A 47 -0.61 14.01 2.63
N ILE A 48 -0.27 12.87 2.01
CA ILE A 48 -0.96 12.39 0.81
C ILE A 48 -2.40 11.99 1.15
N GLU A 49 -2.64 11.26 2.25
CA GLU A 49 -4.00 10.89 2.69
C GLU A 49 -4.86 12.12 2.98
N THR A 50 -4.30 13.13 3.64
CA THR A 50 -4.99 14.38 3.93
C THR A 50 -5.36 15.10 2.64
N GLN A 51 -4.43 15.20 1.69
CA GLN A 51 -4.66 15.89 0.43
C GLN A 51 -5.66 15.15 -0.48
N ALA A 52 -5.61 13.82 -0.52
CA ALA A 52 -6.60 13.00 -1.22
C ALA A 52 -8.01 13.25 -0.66
N LYS A 53 -8.15 13.23 0.68
CA LYS A 53 -9.41 13.53 1.35
C LYS A 53 -9.91 14.95 1.06
N THR A 54 -9.04 15.95 1.10
CA THR A 54 -9.39 17.35 0.77
C THR A 54 -9.89 17.49 -0.66
N LYS A 55 -9.36 16.70 -1.60
CA LYS A 55 -9.79 16.69 -3.00
C LYS A 55 -11.04 15.83 -3.26
N GLY A 56 -11.54 15.11 -2.25
CA GLY A 56 -12.64 14.16 -2.41
C GLY A 56 -12.26 12.94 -3.25
N ASP A 57 -10.98 12.57 -3.28
CA ASP A 57 -10.49 11.43 -4.05
C ASP A 57 -10.41 10.18 -3.18
N ASP A 58 -11.48 9.40 -3.19
CA ASP A 58 -11.57 8.11 -2.48
C ASP A 58 -10.84 6.95 -3.21
N LEU A 59 -10.28 7.26 -4.38
CA LEU A 59 -9.55 6.32 -5.21
C LEU A 59 -8.06 6.29 -4.85
N VAL A 60 -7.52 7.18 -4.03
CA VAL A 60 -6.11 7.06 -3.61
C VAL A 60 -5.98 6.10 -2.43
N SER A 61 -5.19 5.03 -2.58
CA SER A 61 -4.79 4.13 -1.49
C SER A 61 -3.28 4.16 -1.30
N ILE A 62 -2.81 4.20 -0.04
CA ILE A 62 -1.38 4.12 0.28
C ILE A 62 -1.09 2.82 1.02
N HIS A 63 -0.17 2.02 0.49
CA HIS A 63 0.29 0.79 1.11
C HIS A 63 1.74 0.92 1.57
N LEU A 64 1.95 0.76 2.87
CA LEU A 64 3.30 0.69 3.41
C LEU A 64 3.94 -0.65 3.05
N THR A 65 5.09 -0.60 2.41
CA THR A 65 5.89 -1.78 2.06
C THR A 65 7.01 -2.00 3.08
N GLY A 66 7.72 -3.11 2.93
CA GLY A 66 8.98 -3.35 3.64
C GLY A 66 10.11 -2.42 3.18
N CYS A 67 11.35 -2.80 3.50
CA CYS A 67 12.52 -2.10 2.99
C CYS A 67 12.68 -2.36 1.49
N ASN A 68 12.82 -1.28 0.70
CA ASN A 68 13.07 -1.38 -0.74
C ASN A 68 14.57 -1.33 -1.10
N GLY A 69 15.46 -1.17 -0.12
CA GLY A 69 16.92 -1.12 -0.32
C GLY A 69 17.51 0.27 -0.58
N PHE A 70 16.69 1.28 -0.89
CA PHE A 70 17.13 2.64 -1.23
C PHE A 70 17.27 3.58 -0.01
N CYS A 71 17.82 3.10 1.11
CA CYS A 71 17.87 3.86 2.36
C CYS A 71 18.53 5.24 2.21
N ALA A 72 19.54 5.38 1.34
CA ALA A 72 20.19 6.66 1.06
C ALA A 72 19.23 7.69 0.44
N GLN A 73 18.31 7.25 -0.41
CA GLN A 73 17.32 8.07 -1.13
C GLN A 73 15.94 8.08 -0.49
N GLY A 74 15.71 7.27 0.55
CA GLY A 74 14.45 7.23 1.28
C GLY A 74 14.05 8.60 1.85
N PRO A 75 12.76 8.86 2.07
CA PRO A 75 11.62 7.96 1.85
C PRO A 75 11.31 7.78 0.35
N VAL A 76 11.11 6.53 -0.06
CA VAL A 76 10.76 6.11 -1.44
C VAL A 76 9.47 5.33 -1.44
#